data_AF-A0A955VKI5-F1
#
_entry.id   AF-A0A955VKI5-F1
#
_cell.length_a   1.000
_cell.length_b   1.000
_cell.length_c   1.000
_cell.angle_alpha   90.00
_cell.angle_beta   90.00
_cell.angle_gamma   90.00
#
_symmetry.space_group_name_H-M   'P 1'
#
loop_
_entity.id
_entity.type
_entity.pdbx_description
1 polymer ?
#
loop_
_entity_poly.entity_id
_entity_poly.type
_entity_poly.pdbx_seq_one_letter_code
_entity_poly.pdbx_strand_id
1 'polypeptide(L)'
;MAAETIDEITVNYEQDGVQLVKEVEKHVLTRGAWTTIMFLYQDLDRNTKDFGPEKVTIRRYKKIRGEYRQQNKFNISNREQARKIRDVLEQWFQFGQEATES
;
A
#
# COMPACT_ATOMS: atom_id res chain seq x y z
N MET A 1 1.44 15.35 7.89
CA MET A 1 0.29 15.18 8.80
C MET A 1 0.46 13.85 9.52
N ALA A 2 0.28 13.81 10.84
CA ALA A 2 0.26 12.56 11.59
C ALA A 2 -1.18 12.04 11.62
N ALA A 3 -1.37 10.74 11.46
CA ALA A 3 -2.68 10.10 11.53
C ALA A 3 -2.85 9.46 12.92
N GLU A 4 -3.96 9.72 13.59
CA GLU A 4 -4.26 9.12 14.91
C GLU A 4 -4.94 7.76 14.77
N THR A 5 -5.69 7.60 13.67
CA THR A 5 -6.38 6.37 13.30
C THR A 5 -5.77 5.74 12.05
N ILE A 6 -6.00 4.43 11.86
CA ILE A 6 -5.55 3.72 10.66
C ILE A 6 -6.29 4.27 9.43
N ASP A 7 -7.56 4.66 9.58
CA ASP A 7 -8.42 5.07 8.48
C ASP A 7 -8.01 6.42 7.88
N GLU A 8 -7.48 7.34 8.69
CA GLU A 8 -6.88 8.61 8.26
C GLU A 8 -5.58 8.46 7.44
N ILE A 9 -4.90 7.32 7.54
CA ILE A 9 -3.65 7.12 6.79
C ILE A 9 -3.96 7.02 5.30
N THR A 10 -3.44 7.96 4.52
CA THR A 10 -3.57 7.99 3.07
C THR A 10 -2.21 8.19 2.39
N VAL A 11 -2.12 7.79 1.13
CA VAL A 11 -0.99 8.07 0.24
C VAL A 11 -1.29 9.18 -0.77
N ASN A 12 -2.48 9.80 -0.72
CA ASN A 12 -2.77 10.99 -1.50
C ASN A 12 -1.75 12.09 -1.20
N TYR A 13 -1.27 12.75 -2.25
CA TYR A 13 -0.33 13.86 -2.12
C TYR A 13 -0.67 14.95 -3.13
N GLU A 14 -1.06 16.10 -2.59
CA GLU A 14 -1.29 17.31 -3.34
C GLU A 14 -0.18 18.32 -3.06
N GLN A 15 0.22 19.05 -4.10
CA GLN A 15 1.16 20.15 -4.00
C GLN A 15 0.70 21.29 -4.90
N ASP A 16 0.64 22.51 -4.36
CA ASP A 16 0.23 23.72 -5.09
C ASP A 16 -1.14 23.57 -5.79
N GLY A 17 -2.07 22.83 -5.17
CA GLY A 17 -3.42 22.55 -5.70
C GLY A 17 -3.45 21.45 -6.79
N VAL A 18 -2.34 20.77 -7.05
CA VAL A 18 -2.24 19.68 -8.01
C VAL A 18 -2.08 18.35 -7.28
N GLN A 19 -2.98 17.40 -7.56
CA GLN A 19 -2.87 16.01 -7.09
C GLN A 19 -1.74 15.29 -7.83
N LEU A 20 -0.62 15.09 -7.13
CA LEU A 20 0.58 14.43 -7.67
C LEU A 20 0.56 12.92 -7.46
N VAL A 21 -0.01 12.46 -6.34
CA VAL A 21 -0.21 11.04 -6.04
C VAL A 21 -1.68 10.83 -5.71
N LYS A 22 -2.34 9.96 -6.46
CA LYS A 22 -3.74 9.60 -6.24
C LYS A 22 -3.82 8.20 -5.65
N GLU A 23 -4.38 8.09 -4.46
CA GLU A 23 -4.79 6.80 -3.89
C GLU A 23 -6.00 6.27 -4.67
N VAL A 24 -5.92 5.01 -5.08
CA VAL A 24 -6.99 4.29 -5.78
C VAL A 24 -7.70 3.35 -4.81
N GLU A 25 -6.93 2.57 -4.06
CA GLU A 25 -7.46 1.63 -3.09
C GLU A 25 -6.50 1.42 -1.91
N LYS A 26 -7.06 1.03 -0.77
CA LYS A 26 -6.36 0.80 0.48
C LYS A 26 -6.82 -0.51 1.08
N HIS A 27 -5.86 -1.35 1.47
CA HIS A 27 -6.12 -2.60 2.15
C HIS A 27 -5.23 -2.73 3.39
N VAL A 28 -5.85 -2.97 4.54
CA VAL A 28 -5.13 -3.09 5.82
C VAL A 28 -4.79 -4.56 6.06
N LEU A 29 -3.51 -4.91 5.98
CA LEU A 29 -3.02 -6.27 6.19
C LEU A 29 -2.94 -6.63 7.68
N THR A 30 -2.53 -5.67 8.52
CA THR A 30 -2.44 -5.86 9.97
C THR A 30 -2.84 -4.60 10.71
N ARG A 31 -3.51 -4.75 11.86
CA ARG A 31 -3.98 -3.65 12.72
C ARG A 31 -3.29 -3.67 14.08
N GLY A 32 -3.16 -2.50 14.73
CA GLY A 32 -2.66 -2.37 16.10
C GLY A 32 -1.53 -1.34 16.23
N ALA A 33 -0.69 -1.48 17.27
CA ALA A 33 0.46 -0.59 17.47
C ALA A 33 1.48 -0.69 16.33
N TRP A 34 1.56 -1.85 15.67
CA TRP A 34 2.23 -2.03 14.39
C TRP A 34 1.16 -2.33 13.35
N THR A 35 1.08 -1.49 12.32
CA THR A 35 0.06 -1.59 11.27
C THR A 35 0.74 -1.66 9.92
N THR A 36 0.36 -2.61 9.08
CA THR A 36 0.83 -2.71 7.70
C THR A 36 -0.35 -2.47 6.76
N ILE A 37 -0.18 -1.54 5.83
CA ILE A 37 -1.22 -1.15 4.87
C ILE A 37 -0.63 -1.26 3.47
N MET A 38 -1.40 -1.83 2.57
CA MET A 38 -1.12 -1.86 1.14
C MET A 38 -2.01 -0.83 0.46
N PHE A 39 -1.42 -0.02 -0.42
CA PHE A 39 -2.13 0.99 -1.20
C PHE A 39 -1.90 0.73 -2.68
N LEU A 40 -2.98 0.78 -3.46
CA LEU A 40 -2.95 0.96 -4.90
C LEU A 40 -3.00 2.46 -5.18
N TYR A 41 -2.09 2.96 -6.01
CA TYR A 41 -1.98 4.39 -6.28
C TYR A 41 -1.49 4.67 -7.70
N GLN A 42 -1.67 5.90 -8.16
CA GLN A 42 -1.16 6.41 -9.43
C GLN A 42 -0.38 7.70 -9.19
N ASP A 43 0.71 7.88 -9.93
CA ASP A 43 1.44 9.15 -9.98
C ASP A 43 0.96 9.95 -11.19
N LEU A 44 0.87 11.28 -11.03
CA LEU A 44 0.64 12.19 -12.14
C LEU A 44 1.88 12.20 -13.05
N ASP A 45 1.68 11.89 -14.32
CA ASP A 45 2.72 12.08 -15.33
C ASP A 45 2.79 13.57 -15.70
N ARG A 46 3.93 14.19 -15.42
CA ARG A 46 4.16 15.62 -15.68
C ARG A 46 4.13 15.98 -17.16
N ASN A 47 4.41 15.02 -18.04
CA ASN A 47 4.48 15.24 -19.48
C ASN A 47 3.07 15.18 -20.09
N THR A 48 2.28 14.18 -19.72
CA THR A 48 0.92 13.99 -20.28
C THR A 48 -0.16 14.72 -19.50
N LYS A 49 0.12 15.09 -18.24
CA LYS A 49 -0.83 15.64 -17.26
C LYS A 49 -1.95 14.66 -16.87
N ASP A 50 -1.75 13.36 -17.13
CA ASP A 50 -2.68 12.29 -16.76
C ASP A 50 -2.06 11.37 -15.69
N PHE A 51 -2.92 10.64 -14.97
CA PHE A 51 -2.46 9.61 -14.05
C PHE A 51 -1.93 8.39 -14.81
N GLY A 52 -0.69 8.03 -14.52
CA GLY A 52 -0.01 6.90 -15.14
C GLY A 52 -0.55 5.54 -14.69
N PRO A 53 0.15 4.44 -15.04
CA PRO A 53 -0.26 3.10 -14.63
C PRO A 53 -0.26 2.95 -13.10
N GLU A 54 -1.13 2.06 -12.63
CA GLU A 54 -1.25 1.70 -11.21
C GLU A 54 0.05 1.10 -10.65
N LYS A 55 0.37 1.52 -9.43
CA LYS A 55 1.50 1.07 -8.62
C LYS A 55 0.99 0.65 -7.25
N VAL A 56 1.76 -0.21 -6.58
CA VAL A 56 1.43 -0.64 -5.23
C VAL A 56 2.52 -0.18 -4.27
N THR A 57 2.14 0.28 -3.08
CA THR A 57 3.08 0.53 -1.97
C THR A 57 2.58 -0.18 -0.73
N ILE A 58 3.44 -0.99 -0.12
CA ILE A 58 3.20 -1.62 1.18
C ILE A 58 3.96 -0.80 2.20
N ARG A 59 3.26 -0.24 3.18
CA ARG A 59 3.81 0.66 4.19
C ARG A 59 3.53 0.11 5.57
N ARG A 60 4.57 0.09 6.41
CA ARG A 60 4.46 -0.28 7.82
C ARG A 60 4.52 0.97 8.68
N TYR A 61 3.62 1.05 9.64
CA TYR A 61 3.48 2.15 10.59
C TYR A 61 3.64 1.63 12.02
N LYS A 62 4.15 2.49 12.89
CA LYS A 62 4.19 2.27 14.34
C LYS A 62 3.44 3.41 15.03
N LYS A 63 2.52 3.06 15.93
CA LYS A 63 1.82 4.04 16.77
C LYS A 63 2.74 4.50 17.89
N ILE A 64 3.08 5.78 17.92
CA ILE A 64 3.96 6.42 18.90
C ILE A 64 3.22 7.64 19.42
N ARG A 65 2.98 7.70 20.74
CA ARG A 65 2.27 8.82 21.40
C ARG A 65 0.90 9.14 20.76
N GLY A 66 0.14 8.11 20.38
CA GLY A 66 -1.18 8.29 19.76
C GLY A 66 -1.15 8.42 18.24
N GLU A 67 0.01 8.66 17.63
CA GLU A 67 0.13 8.92 16.19
C GLU A 67 0.81 7.77 15.45
N TYR A 68 0.30 7.41 14.28
CA TYR A 68 0.96 6.48 13.37
C TYR A 68 2.10 7.17 12.60
N ARG A 69 3.31 6.65 12.79
CA ARG A 69 4.50 7.08 12.04
C ARG A 69 4.95 5.99 11.08
N GLN A 70 5.10 6.34 9.81
CA GLN A 70 5.64 5.42 8.80
C GLN A 70 7.05 5.00 9.20
N GLN A 71 7.33 3.70 9.14
CA GLN A 71 8.63 3.11 9.45
C GLN A 71 9.30 2.65 8.15
N ASN A 72 8.73 1.60 7.54
CA ASN A 72 9.28 0.98 6.34
C ASN A 72 8.27 1.09 5.21
N LYS A 73 8.76 1.10 3.98
CA LYS A 73 7.95 1.00 2.78
C LYS A 73 8.61 0.12 1.73
N PHE A 74 7.78 -0.54 0.94
CA PHE A 74 8.18 -1.30 -0.23
C PHE A 74 7.26 -0.94 -1.38
N ASN A 75 7.83 -0.61 -2.54
CA ASN A 75 7.08 -0.18 -3.71
C ASN A 75 7.17 -1.24 -4.81
N ILE A 76 6.04 -1.48 -5.48
CA ILE A 76 5.89 -2.35 -6.63
C ILE A 76 5.48 -1.46 -7.79
N SER A 77 6.43 -1.20 -8.69
CA SER A 77 6.34 -0.11 -9.66
C SER A 77 5.58 -0.48 -10.93
N ASN A 78 5.28 -1.76 -11.15
CA ASN A 78 4.53 -2.23 -12.32
C ASN A 78 3.82 -3.58 -12.05
N ARG A 79 2.89 -3.92 -12.97
CA ARG A 79 2.09 -5.15 -12.88
C ARG A 79 2.90 -6.44 -13.01
N GLU A 80 4.00 -6.44 -13.76
CA GLU A 80 4.83 -7.64 -13.94
C GLU A 80 5.55 -8.02 -12.64
N GLN A 81 6.10 -7.03 -11.93
CA GLN A 81 6.71 -7.23 -10.62
C GLN A 81 5.68 -7.72 -9.60
N ALA A 82 4.46 -7.18 -9.63
CA ALA A 82 3.37 -7.65 -8.77
C ALA A 82 3.05 -9.14 -9.01
N ARG A 83 2.95 -9.55 -10.29
CA ARG A 83 2.73 -10.95 -10.67
C ARG A 83 3.85 -11.86 -10.19
N LYS A 84 5.12 -11.49 -10.43
CA LYS A 84 6.28 -12.25 -9.96
C LYS A 84 6.28 -12.44 -8.44
N ILE A 85 5.98 -11.38 -7.69
CA ILE A 85 5.88 -11.46 -6.22
C ILE A 85 4.78 -12.44 -5.82
N ARG A 86 3.58 -12.32 -6.40
CA ARG A 86 2.48 -13.27 -6.15
C ARG A 86 2.92 -14.70 -6.41
N ASP A 87 3.49 -14.98 -7.58
CA ASP A 87 3.87 -16.34 -8.00
C ASP A 87 4.88 -16.98 -7.04
N VAL A 88 5.88 -16.21 -6.60
CA VAL A 88 6.88 -16.68 -5.63
C VAL A 88 6.26 -16.92 -4.25
N LEU A 89 5.37 -16.03 -3.80
CA LEU A 89 4.67 -16.19 -2.53
C LEU A 89 3.76 -17.43 -2.56
N GLU A 90 2.99 -17.61 -3.64
CA GLU A 90 2.16 -18.81 -3.85
C GLU A 90 3.00 -20.08 -3.87
N GLN A 91 4.17 -20.07 -4.52
CA GLN A 91 5.08 -21.21 -4.55
C GLN A 91 5.62 -21.56 -3.17
N TRP A 92 6.02 -20.58 -2.37
CA TRP A 92 6.64 -20.81 -1.06
C TRP A 92 5.64 -21.22 0.02
N PHE A 93 4.47 -20.60 0.02
CA PHE A 93 3.49 -20.81 1.08
C PHE A 93 2.37 -21.75 0.67
N GLN A 94 2.32 -22.19 -0.59
CA GLN A 94 1.30 -23.08 -1.16
C GLN A 94 -0.06 -22.77 -0.54
N PHE A 95 -0.64 -21.62 -0.89
CA PHE A 95 -1.96 -21.21 -0.40
C PHE A 95 -3.02 -22.18 -0.97
N GLY A 96 -3.07 -23.38 -0.41
CA GLY A 96 -3.93 -24.50 -0.75
C GLY A 96 -4.72 -24.87 0.50
N GLN A 97 -6.03 -24.99 0.30
CA GLN A 97 -7.08 -25.25 1.28
C GLN A 97 -6.57 -26.02 2.50
N GLU A 98 -6.66 -25.40 3.68
CA GLU A 98 -6.66 -26.15 4.93
C GLU A 98 -7.63 -27.31 4.75
N ALA A 99 -7.12 -28.53 4.83
CA ALA A 99 -7.93 -29.72 4.89
C ALA A 99 -8.95 -29.48 6.00
N THR A 100 -10.21 -29.33 5.63
CA THR A 100 -11.32 -29.38 6.57
C THR A 100 -11.34 -30.80 7.10
N GLU A 101 -10.58 -31.04 8.18
CA GLU A 101 -10.69 -32.24 8.97
C GLU A 101 -12.15 -32.34 9.44
N SER A 102 -12.84 -33.33 8.89
CA SER A 102 -14.19 -33.75 9.27
C SER A 102 -14.14 -34.74 10.43
#